data_AF-H3ZI21-F1
#
_entry.id   AF-H3ZI21-F1
#
_cell.length_a   1.000
_cell.length_b   1.000
_cell.length_c   1.000
_cell.angle_alpha   90.00
_cell.angle_beta   90.00
_cell.angle_gamma   90.00
#
_symmetry.space_group_name_H-M   'P 1'
#
loop_
_entity.id
_entity.type
_entity.pdbx_description
1 polymer ?
#
loop_
_entity_poly.entity_id
_entity_poly.type
_entity_poly.pdbx_seq_one_letter_code
_entity_poly.pdbx_strand_id
1 'polypeptide(L)'
;METAQGKVIRELIVAEPLTLTVIFKSYQDEVYSGFVTNTIFEEDDGVYLDYTLNWTLKPGKPAAQPDSFWQETIKNAVLHAKQLAES
;
A
#
# COMPACT_ATOMS: atom_id res chain seq x y z
N MET A 1 6.17 -7.98 8.61
CA MET A 1 7.39 -7.99 7.78
C MET A 1 8.39 -7.05 8.45
N GLU A 2 9.62 -7.49 8.73
CA GLU A 2 10.66 -6.58 9.25
C GLU A 2 11.19 -5.74 8.10
N THR A 3 11.11 -4.41 8.23
CA THR A 3 11.72 -3.50 7.26
C THR A 3 13.22 -3.38 7.55
N ALA A 4 14.01 -2.95 6.55
CA ALA A 4 15.47 -2.80 6.62
C ALA A 4 16.00 -1.86 7.74
N GLN A 5 15.11 -1.26 8.54
CA GLN A 5 15.40 -0.36 9.66
C GLN A 5 14.96 -0.95 11.02
N GLY A 6 14.66 -2.26 11.10
CA GLY A 6 14.22 -2.91 12.34
C GLY A 6 12.83 -2.46 12.82
N LYS A 7 12.11 -1.71 11.99
CA LYS A 7 10.76 -1.23 12.31
C LYS A 7 9.76 -2.29 11.87
N VAL A 8 9.03 -2.84 12.83
CA VAL A 8 7.95 -3.82 12.57
C VAL A 8 6.72 -3.05 12.12
N ILE A 9 6.37 -3.17 10.83
CA ILE A 9 5.08 -2.73 10.34
C ILE A 9 4.10 -3.89 10.55
N ARG A 10 3.03 -3.60 11.29
CA ARG A 10 1.94 -4.53 11.59
C ARG A 10 0.77 -4.17 10.70
N GLU A 11 0.35 -5.11 9.87
CA GLU A 11 -0.73 -4.89 8.90
C GLU A 11 -1.72 -6.05 8.97
N LEU A 12 -3.01 -5.72 8.83
CA LEU A 12 -4.04 -6.69 8.53
C LEU A 12 -4.20 -6.72 7.01
N ILE A 13 -4.07 -7.91 6.43
CA ILE A 13 -4.20 -8.12 4.98
C ILE A 13 -5.51 -8.84 4.73
N VAL A 14 -6.35 -8.26 3.88
CA VAL A 14 -7.59 -8.86 3.40
C VAL A 14 -7.50 -8.95 1.88
N ALA A 15 -7.70 -10.14 1.34
CA ALA A 15 -7.73 -10.36 -0.11
C ALA A 15 -9.12 -10.88 -0.51
N GLU A 16 -9.71 -10.27 -1.54
CA GLU A 16 -10.95 -10.71 -2.17
C GLU A 16 -10.64 -11.13 -3.62
N PRO A 17 -10.56 -12.44 -3.89
CA PRO A 17 -10.21 -12.94 -5.22
C PRO A 17 -11.22 -12.57 -6.31
N LEU A 18 -12.51 -12.43 -5.98
CA LEU A 18 -13.55 -12.17 -7.00
C LEU A 18 -13.43 -10.77 -7.61
N THR A 19 -13.02 -9.79 -6.81
CA THR A 19 -12.80 -8.42 -7.27
C THR A 19 -11.33 -8.13 -7.53
N LEU A 20 -10.45 -9.14 -7.40
CA LEU A 20 -9.00 -9.01 -7.51
C LEU A 20 -8.45 -7.86 -6.65
N THR A 21 -9.02 -7.72 -5.44
CA THR A 21 -8.70 -6.63 -4.52
C THR A 21 -7.90 -7.15 -3.33
N VAL A 22 -6.82 -6.45 -2.98
CA VAL A 22 -6.08 -6.66 -1.73
C VAL A 22 -6.06 -5.36 -0.93
N ILE A 23 -6.42 -5.45 0.34
CA ILE A 23 -6.42 -4.34 1.28
C ILE A 23 -5.37 -4.60 2.36
N PHE A 24 -4.46 -3.65 2.56
CA PHE A 24 -3.48 -3.63 3.64
C PHE A 24 -3.88 -2.55 4.62
N LYS A 25 -4.35 -2.93 5.81
CA LYS A 25 -4.72 -1.98 6.86
C LYS A 25 -3.62 -1.87 7.90
N SER A 26 -3.19 -0.66 8.19
CA SER A 26 -2.28 -0.39 9.31
C SER A 26 -2.91 -0.89 10.61
N TYR A 27 -2.19 -1.74 11.34
CA TYR A 27 -2.64 -2.37 12.57
C TYR A 27 -1.65 -2.06 13.68
N GLN A 28 -2.12 -1.49 14.79
CA GLN A 28 -1.27 -1.14 15.94
C GLN A 28 -0.05 -0.25 15.61
N ASP A 29 -0.05 0.47 14.49
CA ASP A 29 0.98 1.49 14.24
C ASP A 29 0.77 2.68 15.18
N GLU A 30 1.85 3.21 15.77
CA GLU A 30 1.75 4.29 16.76
C GLU A 30 1.65 5.69 16.14
N VAL A 31 2.03 5.85 14.87
CA VAL A 31 2.22 7.14 14.20
C VAL A 31 1.12 7.37 13.17
N TYR A 32 0.79 6.36 12.38
CA TYR A 32 -0.18 6.47 11.29
C TYR A 32 -1.36 5.52 11.50
N SER A 33 -2.50 5.88 10.93
CA SER A 33 -3.63 4.97 10.74
C SER A 33 -4.09 5.07 9.30
N GLY A 34 -4.50 3.95 8.72
CA GLY A 34 -4.88 3.98 7.33
C GLY A 34 -4.98 2.61 6.70
N PHE A 35 -5.18 2.63 5.39
CA PHE A 35 -5.18 1.45 4.55
C PHE A 35 -4.61 1.74 3.17
N VAL A 36 -4.22 0.67 2.50
CA VAL A 36 -3.89 0.61 1.08
C VAL A 36 -4.89 -0.34 0.44
N THR A 37 -5.39 0.01 -0.73
CA THR A 37 -6.19 -0.89 -1.57
C THR A 37 -5.52 -1.01 -2.93
N ASN A 38 -5.29 -2.24 -3.36
CA ASN A 38 -4.82 -2.58 -4.69
C ASN A 38 -5.93 -3.38 -5.37
N THR A 39 -6.45 -2.88 -6.48
CA THR A 39 -7.46 -3.58 -7.28
C THR A 39 -6.95 -3.75 -8.69
N ILE A 40 -6.93 -4.98 -9.18
CA ILE A 40 -6.64 -5.28 -10.58
C ILE A 40 -7.97 -5.40 -11.32
N PHE A 41 -8.09 -4.75 -12.46
CA PHE A 41 -9.24 -4.91 -13.33
C PHE A 41 -8.82 -4.82 -14.79
N GLU A 42 -9.65 -5.38 -15.66
CA GLU A 42 -9.46 -5.37 -17.11
C GLU A 42 -10.46 -4.38 -17.70
N GLU A 43 -9.98 -3.45 -18.51
CA GLU A 43 -10.80 -2.62 -19.40
C GLU A 43 -10.29 -2.83 -20.83
N ASP A 44 -11.10 -2.48 -21.85
CA ASP A 44 -11.03 -2.90 -23.26
C ASP A 44 -9.61 -3.00 -23.90
N ASP A 45 -8.64 -2.22 -23.43
CA ASP A 45 -7.28 -2.08 -23.95
C ASP A 45 -6.15 -2.50 -22.99
N GLY A 46 -6.46 -3.05 -21.80
CA GLY A 46 -5.41 -3.54 -20.91
C GLY A 46 -5.80 -3.98 -19.51
N VAL A 47 -4.79 -4.42 -18.77
CA VAL A 47 -4.85 -4.71 -17.33
C VAL A 47 -4.43 -3.47 -16.56
N TYR A 48 -5.29 -3.01 -15.68
CA TYR A 48 -5.10 -1.84 -14.85
C TYR A 48 -4.91 -2.22 -13.38
N LEU A 49 -4.04 -1.49 -12.69
CA LEU A 49 -3.90 -1.56 -11.24
C LEU A 49 -4.34 -0.22 -10.66
N ASP A 50 -5.50 -0.21 -10.01
CA ASP A 50 -5.90 0.91 -9.15
C ASP A 50 -5.25 0.75 -7.78
N TYR A 51 -4.56 1.81 -7.37
CA TYR A 51 -3.87 1.91 -6.11
C TYR A 51 -4.43 3.10 -5.32
N THR A 52 -5.07 2.81 -4.19
CA THR A 52 -5.58 3.82 -3.28
C THR A 52 -4.83 3.76 -1.95
N LEU A 53 -4.20 4.87 -1.55
CA LEU A 53 -3.62 5.03 -0.22
C LEU A 53 -4.41 6.06 0.59
N ASN A 54 -4.87 5.63 1.77
CA ASN A 54 -5.37 6.55 2.79
C ASN A 54 -4.55 6.36 4.05
N TRP A 55 -3.56 7.22 4.28
CA TRP A 55 -2.82 7.27 5.54
C TRP A 55 -3.00 8.62 6.20
N THR A 56 -3.34 8.58 7.48
CA THR A 56 -3.57 9.76 8.30
C THR A 56 -2.61 9.72 9.47
N LEU A 57 -1.91 10.84 9.68
CA LEU A 57 -1.08 11.04 10.86
C LEU A 57 -1.97 11.10 12.10
N LYS A 58 -1.64 10.32 13.12
CA LYS A 58 -2.40 10.34 14.37
C LYS A 58 -2.19 11.67 15.11
N PRO A 59 -3.20 12.19 15.81
CA PRO A 59 -3.09 13.45 16.54
C PRO A 59 -1.87 13.46 17.48
N GLY A 60 -1.10 14.56 17.45
CA GLY A 60 0.06 14.75 18.32
C GLY A 60 1.28 13.90 17.98
N LYS A 61 1.27 13.15 16.87
CA LYS A 61 2.44 12.43 16.39
C LYS A 61 3.19 13.24 15.34
N PRO A 62 4.54 13.22 15.34
CA PRO A 62 5.32 13.81 14.26
C PRO A 62 5.25 12.91 13.03
N ALA A 63 5.15 13.53 11.84
CA ALA A 63 5.33 12.79 10.60
C ALA A 63 6.75 12.20 10.56
N ALA A 64 6.85 10.89 10.32
CA ALA A 64 8.16 10.23 10.25
C ALA A 64 8.86 10.49 8.91
N GLN A 65 8.10 10.81 7.87
CA GLN A 65 8.56 11.03 6.50
C GLN A 65 7.69 12.10 5.82
N PRO A 66 8.22 12.84 4.83
CA PRO A 66 7.42 13.74 4.01
C PRO A 66 6.47 12.96 3.08
N ASP A 67 5.38 13.59 2.63
CA ASP A 67 4.38 12.94 1.77
C ASP A 67 4.98 12.41 0.45
N SER A 68 6.01 13.08 -0.08
CA SER A 68 6.73 12.66 -1.29
C SER A 68 7.39 11.28 -1.16
N PHE A 69 7.87 10.93 0.04
CA PHE A 69 8.46 9.62 0.31
C PHE A 69 7.43 8.50 0.11
N TRP A 70 6.20 8.73 0.59
CA TRP A 70 5.12 7.76 0.43
C TRP A 70 4.71 7.63 -1.03
N GLN A 71 4.56 8.73 -1.75
CA GLN A 71 4.25 8.71 -3.19
C GLN A 71 5.27 7.90 -4.00
N GLU A 72 6.56 8.06 -3.71
CA GLU A 72 7.61 7.32 -4.41
C GLU A 72 7.60 5.82 -4.04
N THR A 73 7.42 5.51 -2.75
CA THR A 73 7.32 4.12 -2.27
C THR A 73 6.16 3.39 -2.94
N ILE A 74 4.99 4.04 -3.03
CA ILE A 74 3.80 3.54 -3.72
C ILE A 74 4.10 3.23 -5.19
N LYS A 75 4.65 4.21 -5.90
CA LYS A 75 4.99 4.07 -7.32
C LYS A 75 5.92 2.87 -7.54
N ASN A 76 6.94 2.73 -6.69
CA ASN A 76 7.89 1.62 -6.79
C ASN A 76 7.23 0.25 -6.50
N ALA A 77 6.32 0.17 -5.53
CA ALA A 77 5.56 -1.05 -5.25
C ALA A 77 4.70 -1.47 -6.45
N VAL A 78 3.99 -0.52 -7.07
CA VAL A 78 3.19 -0.74 -8.28
C VAL A 78 4.05 -1.19 -9.46
N LEU A 79 5.17 -0.50 -9.72
CA LEU A 79 6.09 -0.86 -10.79
C LEU A 79 6.69 -2.24 -10.59
N HIS A 80 7.01 -2.61 -9.35
CA HIS A 80 7.52 -3.95 -9.04
C HIS A 80 6.45 -5.04 -9.27
N ALA A 81 5.20 -4.80 -8.85
CA ALA A 81 4.10 -5.73 -9.11
C ALA A 81 3.85 -5.92 -10.61
N LYS A 82 3.88 -4.83 -11.40
CA LYS A 82 3.79 -4.87 -12.86
C LYS A 82 4.93 -5.72 -13.45
N GLN A 83 6.16 -5.48 -13.03
CA GLN A 83 7.33 -6.24 -13.49
C GLN A 83 7.18 -7.74 -13.24
N LEU A 84 6.68 -8.14 -12.06
CA LEU A 84 6.44 -9.55 -11.72
C LEU A 84 5.31 -10.19 -12.54
N ALA A 85 4.31 -9.41 -12.96
CA ALA A 85 3.21 -9.90 -13.79
C ALA A 85 3.61 -10.05 -15.28
N GLU A 86 4.58 -9.25 -15.74
CA GLU A 86 5.08 -9.27 -17.11
C GLU A 86 6.24 -10.27 -17.35
N SER A 87 6.81 -10.84 -16.27
CA SER A 87 7.90 -11.82 -16.31
C SER A 87 7.42 -13.26 -16.38
#